data_AF-A0A955RGL4-F1
#
_entry.id   AF-A0A955RGL4-F1
#
_cell.length_a   1.000
_cell.length_b   1.000
_cell.length_c   1.000
_cell.angle_alpha   90.00
_cell.angle_beta   90.00
_cell.angle_gamma   90.00
#
_symmetry.space_group_name_H-M   'P 1'
#
loop_
_entity.id
_entity.type
_entity.pdbx_description
1 polymer ?
#
loop_
_entity_poly.entity_id
_entity_poly.type
_entity_poly.pdbx_seq_one_letter_code
_entity_poly.pdbx_strand_id
1 'polypeptide(L)'
;AGLALECKYRYPEMNEKYKAICNQKKLNIGQLYLYKSSSRWILNFPTKDHWKFPSKLEYLEKGLEKFVTTYEEKGIKSIAFPMLGAQNGGLSEEESLELMENYLLKVTIPVEIYSFLPDSTDDIFPSLKLAFLNQDKSELKKVIGISTKQIEIILASIKSNSISNMIGLQKLRGVGEKAIEKCYKYATSENVNKIQTHLFNND
;
A
#
# COMPACT_ATOMS: atom_id res chain seq x y z
N ALA A 1 -0.09 9.89 7.26
CA ALA A 1 0.42 8.89 6.28
C ALA A 1 -0.70 7.91 5.96
N GLY A 2 -0.73 7.33 4.76
CA GLY A 2 -1.83 6.48 4.32
C GLY A 2 -1.41 5.58 3.15
N LEU A 3 -2.37 5.07 2.39
CA LEU A 3 -2.15 4.08 1.33
C LEU A 3 -1.05 4.47 0.31
N ALA A 4 -0.94 5.75 -0.05
CA ALA A 4 0.12 6.20 -0.97
C ALA A 4 1.54 5.96 -0.42
N LEU A 5 1.74 6.08 0.90
CA LEU A 5 3.02 5.79 1.53
C LEU A 5 3.30 4.27 1.54
N GLU A 6 2.28 3.46 1.77
CA GLU A 6 2.38 2.00 1.64
C GLU A 6 2.79 1.58 0.23
N CYS A 7 2.14 2.16 -0.79
CA CYS A 7 2.48 1.90 -2.18
C CYS A 7 3.92 2.31 -2.51
N LYS A 8 4.41 3.43 -1.96
CA LYS A 8 5.82 3.84 -2.11
C LYS A 8 6.78 2.77 -1.61
N TYR A 9 6.52 2.16 -0.45
CA TYR A 9 7.43 1.18 0.12
C TYR A 9 7.31 -0.20 -0.55
N ARG A 10 6.10 -0.62 -0.89
CA ARG A 10 5.84 -1.92 -1.52
C ARG A 10 6.22 -1.96 -3.00
N TYR A 11 6.13 -0.81 -3.68
CA TYR A 11 6.34 -0.70 -5.13
C TYR A 11 7.26 0.48 -5.46
N PRO A 12 8.55 0.41 -5.10
CA PRO A 12 9.49 1.52 -5.25
C PRO A 12 9.62 1.98 -6.72
N GLU A 13 9.71 1.05 -7.67
CA GLU A 13 9.78 1.37 -9.11
C GLU A 13 8.54 2.10 -9.62
N MET A 14 7.35 1.70 -9.17
CA MET A 14 6.11 2.39 -9.50
C MET A 14 6.14 3.83 -8.99
N ASN A 15 6.58 4.03 -7.75
CA ASN A 15 6.68 5.34 -7.13
C ASN A 15 7.71 6.25 -7.81
N GLU A 16 8.84 5.72 -8.30
CA GLU A 16 9.78 6.48 -9.12
C GLU A 16 9.15 7.00 -10.41
N LYS A 17 8.46 6.13 -11.15
CA LYS A 17 7.75 6.53 -12.38
C LYS A 17 6.61 7.52 -12.10
N TYR A 18 5.83 7.28 -11.03
CA TYR A 18 4.79 8.19 -10.57
C TYR A 18 5.33 9.60 -10.30
N LYS A 19 6.45 9.72 -9.56
CA LYS A 19 7.10 11.01 -9.29
C LYS A 19 7.52 11.71 -10.58
N ALA A 20 8.09 10.98 -11.54
CA ALA A 20 8.49 11.57 -12.82
C ALA A 20 7.29 12.15 -13.59
N ILE A 21 6.15 11.47 -13.59
CA ILE A 21 4.91 11.94 -14.24
C ILE A 21 4.34 13.17 -13.53
N CYS A 22 4.31 13.16 -12.19
CA CYS A 22 3.87 14.30 -11.40
C CYS A 22 4.76 15.53 -11.61
N ASN A 23 6.09 15.36 -11.65
CA ASN A 23 7.04 16.44 -11.92
C ASN A 23 6.85 17.04 -13.31
N GLN A 24 6.41 16.24 -14.28
CA GLN A 24 6.05 16.69 -15.63
C GLN A 24 4.63 17.27 -15.71
N LYS A 25 3.88 17.36 -14.60
CA LYS A 25 2.48 17.80 -14.53
C LYS A 25 1.53 17.02 -15.46
N LYS A 26 1.85 15.75 -15.73
CA LYS A 26 1.09 14.86 -16.62
C LYS A 26 0.00 14.06 -15.93
N LEU A 27 -0.16 14.23 -14.61
CA LEU A 27 -1.17 13.56 -13.81
C LEU A 27 -1.89 14.59 -12.93
N ASN A 28 -3.16 14.83 -13.25
CA ASN A 28 -4.06 15.75 -12.56
C ASN A 28 -5.41 15.05 -12.31
N ILE A 29 -6.34 15.73 -11.63
CA ILE A 29 -7.70 15.22 -11.41
C ILE A 29 -8.35 14.77 -12.73
N GLY A 30 -9.01 13.61 -12.72
CA GLY A 30 -9.63 13.00 -13.90
C GLY A 30 -8.67 12.28 -14.84
N GLN A 31 -7.36 12.32 -14.58
CA GLN A 31 -6.38 11.49 -15.28
C GLN A 31 -6.02 10.26 -14.44
N LEU A 32 -5.76 9.14 -15.12
CA LEU A 32 -5.36 7.90 -14.47
C LEU A 32 -4.00 7.46 -14.99
N TYR A 33 -3.13 7.00 -14.10
CA TYR A 33 -1.85 6.43 -14.48
C TYR A 33 -1.76 4.95 -14.07
N LEU A 34 -1.85 4.07 -15.07
CA LEU A 34 -1.71 2.63 -14.89
C LEU A 34 -0.23 2.24 -15.01
N TYR A 35 0.36 1.84 -13.88
CA TYR A 35 1.65 1.16 -13.84
C TYR A 35 1.45 -0.35 -14.02
N LYS A 36 2.23 -0.97 -14.91
CA LYS A 36 2.22 -2.42 -15.15
C LYS A 36 3.56 -3.03 -14.76
N SER A 37 3.54 -4.02 -13.89
CA SER A 37 4.67 -4.96 -13.70
C SER A 37 4.24 -6.38 -14.07
N SER A 38 5.19 -7.32 -14.01
CA SER A 38 4.93 -8.75 -14.22
C SER A 38 4.05 -9.37 -13.13
N SER A 39 4.09 -8.84 -11.91
CA SER A 39 3.39 -9.41 -10.75
C SER A 39 2.07 -8.72 -10.46
N ARG A 40 2.00 -7.38 -10.54
CA ARG A 40 0.80 -6.59 -10.18
C ARG A 40 0.72 -5.31 -11.00
N TRP A 41 -0.49 -4.86 -11.29
CA TRP A 41 -0.74 -3.55 -11.89
C TRP A 41 -1.27 -2.59 -10.84
N ILE A 42 -0.88 -1.31 -10.94
CA ILE A 42 -1.26 -0.27 -9.98
C ILE A 42 -1.85 0.90 -10.73
N LEU A 43 -3.14 1.16 -10.49
CA LEU A 43 -3.84 2.32 -11.01
C LEU A 43 -3.68 3.48 -10.04
N ASN A 44 -2.83 4.44 -10.38
CA ASN A 44 -2.71 5.69 -9.63
C ASN A 44 -3.92 6.57 -9.96
N PHE A 45 -4.74 6.81 -8.94
CA PHE A 45 -6.02 7.50 -9.01
C PHE A 45 -5.94 8.81 -8.21
N PRO A 46 -5.83 9.98 -8.86
CA PRO A 46 -5.78 11.26 -8.18
C PRO A 46 -7.10 11.57 -7.46
N THR A 47 -7.09 11.53 -6.13
CA THR A 47 -8.22 11.92 -5.26
C THR A 47 -8.04 13.31 -4.67
N LYS A 48 -6.88 13.95 -4.89
CA LYS A 48 -6.56 15.29 -4.41
C LYS A 48 -5.68 15.99 -5.41
N ASP A 49 -5.92 17.29 -5.58
CA ASP A 49 -5.07 18.16 -6.39
C ASP A 49 -3.77 18.52 -5.64
N HIS A 50 -3.89 18.83 -4.35
CA HIS A 50 -2.75 19.06 -3.48
C HIS A 50 -2.93 18.31 -2.16
N TRP A 51 -1.86 17.69 -1.65
CA TRP A 51 -1.90 16.80 -0.48
C TRP A 51 -2.43 17.49 0.80
N LYS A 52 -2.27 18.82 0.90
CA LYS A 52 -2.75 19.65 2.02
C LYS A 52 -4.27 19.87 2.05
N PHE A 53 -4.95 19.75 0.90
CA PHE A 53 -6.38 20.04 0.80
C PHE A 53 -7.21 18.75 0.91
N PRO A 54 -8.49 18.83 1.30
CA PRO A 54 -9.39 17.67 1.31
C PRO A 54 -9.64 17.14 -0.10
N SER A 55 -10.14 15.91 -0.17
CA SER A 55 -10.71 15.35 -1.39
C SER A 55 -12.07 16.00 -1.68
N LYS A 56 -12.58 15.81 -2.88
CA LYS A 56 -13.93 16.24 -3.27
C LYS A 56 -14.60 15.15 -4.10
N LEU A 57 -15.93 15.04 -4.01
CA LEU A 57 -16.69 14.09 -4.83
C LEU A 57 -16.45 14.32 -6.33
N GLU A 58 -16.36 15.58 -6.78
CA GLU A 58 -16.03 15.92 -8.17
C GLU A 58 -14.69 15.34 -8.67
N TYR A 59 -13.74 15.08 -7.77
CA TYR A 59 -12.45 14.50 -8.12
C TYR A 59 -12.55 13.00 -8.36
N LEU A 60 -13.33 12.32 -7.51
CA LEU A 60 -13.63 10.90 -7.64
C LEU A 60 -14.44 10.66 -8.91
N GLU A 61 -15.48 11.45 -9.13
CA GLU A 61 -16.35 11.34 -10.29
C GLU A 61 -15.57 11.37 -11.60
N LYS A 62 -14.72 12.38 -11.80
CA LYS A 62 -13.87 12.50 -13.00
C LYS A 62 -12.93 11.30 -13.18
N GLY A 63 -12.36 10.78 -12.09
CA GLY A 63 -11.49 9.62 -12.15
C GLY A 63 -12.24 8.32 -12.45
N LEU A 64 -13.45 8.16 -11.89
CA LEU A 64 -14.31 6.99 -12.10
C LEU A 64 -14.87 6.98 -13.52
N GLU A 65 -15.32 8.12 -14.03
CA GLU A 65 -15.71 8.29 -15.43
C GLU A 65 -14.55 7.91 -16.37
N LYS A 66 -13.33 8.39 -16.07
CA LYS A 66 -12.15 8.03 -16.85
C LYS A 66 -11.84 6.53 -16.78
N PHE A 67 -12.06 5.90 -15.64
CA PHE A 67 -11.85 4.47 -15.46
C PHE A 67 -12.83 3.66 -16.31
N VAL A 68 -14.13 3.92 -16.17
CA VAL A 68 -15.20 3.25 -16.93
C VAL A 68 -14.98 3.36 -18.43
N THR A 69 -14.51 4.51 -18.91
CA THR A 69 -14.29 4.73 -20.35
C THR A 69 -12.99 4.14 -20.89
N THR A 70 -12.06 3.67 -20.06
CA THR A 70 -10.73 3.24 -20.53
C THR A 70 -10.25 1.88 -20.04
N TYR A 71 -10.92 1.24 -19.08
CA TYR A 71 -10.42 0.00 -18.46
C TYR A 71 -10.22 -1.14 -19.48
N GLU A 72 -11.13 -1.29 -20.45
CA GLU A 72 -11.06 -2.32 -21.49
C GLU A 72 -9.86 -2.10 -22.41
N GLU A 73 -9.69 -0.89 -22.93
CA GLU A 73 -8.56 -0.48 -23.77
C GLU A 73 -7.22 -0.65 -23.05
N LYS A 74 -7.20 -0.43 -21.73
CA LYS A 74 -6.02 -0.62 -20.89
C LYS A 74 -5.76 -2.08 -20.55
N GLY A 75 -6.69 -2.98 -20.87
CA GLY A 75 -6.61 -4.41 -20.64
C GLY A 75 -6.81 -4.81 -19.18
N ILE A 76 -7.49 -3.99 -18.38
CA ILE A 76 -7.80 -4.31 -16.98
C ILE A 76 -8.91 -5.38 -16.98
N LYS A 77 -8.66 -6.49 -16.27
CA LYS A 77 -9.57 -7.65 -16.22
C LYS A 77 -10.24 -7.87 -14.87
N SER A 78 -9.71 -7.25 -13.83
CA SER A 78 -10.29 -7.13 -12.50
C SER A 78 -9.62 -5.95 -11.80
N ILE A 79 -10.26 -5.40 -10.77
CA ILE A 79 -9.68 -4.31 -9.98
C ILE A 79 -10.18 -4.31 -8.54
N ALA A 80 -9.27 -3.99 -7.62
CA ALA A 80 -9.59 -3.72 -6.23
C ALA A 80 -9.39 -2.22 -5.96
N PHE A 81 -10.40 -1.56 -5.40
CA PHE A 81 -10.33 -0.18 -4.95
C PHE A 81 -10.31 -0.11 -3.42
N PRO A 82 -9.53 0.80 -2.83
CA PRO A 82 -9.82 1.24 -1.46
C PRO A 82 -11.05 2.18 -1.48
N MET A 83 -11.62 2.46 -0.32
CA MET A 83 -12.56 3.59 -0.18
C MET A 83 -11.87 4.90 -0.59
N LEU A 84 -12.31 5.51 -1.71
CA LEU A 84 -11.66 6.66 -2.31
C LEU A 84 -11.98 7.94 -1.55
N GLY A 85 -11.00 8.79 -1.26
CA GLY A 85 -11.24 10.12 -0.70
C GLY A 85 -11.83 10.17 0.74
N ALA A 86 -12.25 9.05 1.33
CA ALA A 86 -12.87 9.04 2.66
C ALA A 86 -11.87 9.31 3.80
N GLN A 87 -10.77 8.55 3.88
CA GLN A 87 -9.81 8.59 4.99
C GLN A 87 -9.09 9.95 5.13
N ASN A 88 -7.89 10.08 4.56
CA ASN A 88 -7.13 11.33 4.62
C ASN A 88 -7.77 12.43 3.77
N GLY A 89 -8.81 12.11 2.98
CA GLY A 89 -9.53 13.05 2.12
C GLY A 89 -10.74 13.71 2.76
N GLY A 90 -11.31 13.13 3.83
CA GLY A 90 -12.38 13.72 4.62
C GLY A 90 -13.78 13.64 4.00
N LEU A 91 -13.97 12.85 2.93
CA LEU A 91 -15.31 12.53 2.44
C LEU A 91 -15.99 11.51 3.35
N SER A 92 -17.32 11.48 3.38
CA SER A 92 -18.04 10.38 4.03
C SER A 92 -17.74 9.07 3.30
N GLU A 93 -17.57 7.97 4.05
CA GLU A 93 -17.45 6.64 3.45
C GLU A 93 -18.71 6.28 2.66
N GLU A 94 -19.89 6.67 3.15
CA GLU A 94 -21.18 6.44 2.49
C GLU A 94 -21.26 7.19 1.15
N GLU A 95 -20.97 8.50 1.13
CA GLU A 95 -20.97 9.31 -0.09
C GLU A 95 -19.94 8.80 -1.12
N SER A 96 -18.76 8.39 -0.65
CA SER A 96 -17.75 7.79 -1.52
C SER A 96 -18.23 6.46 -2.10
N LEU A 97 -18.81 5.59 -1.28
CA LEU A 97 -19.25 4.28 -1.71
C LEU A 97 -20.38 4.39 -2.73
N GLU A 98 -21.40 5.20 -2.45
CA GLU A 98 -22.53 5.45 -3.35
C GLU A 98 -22.03 5.96 -4.72
N LEU A 99 -21.12 6.93 -4.72
CA LEU A 99 -20.52 7.44 -5.97
C LEU A 99 -19.71 6.35 -6.70
N MET A 100 -18.92 5.55 -5.97
CA MET A 100 -18.15 4.47 -6.56
C MET A 100 -19.07 3.40 -7.19
N GLU A 101 -20.11 2.97 -6.50
CA GLU A 101 -21.08 1.99 -7.00
C GLU A 101 -21.78 2.48 -8.28
N ASN A 102 -22.22 3.74 -8.30
CA ASN A 102 -22.88 4.38 -9.45
C ASN A 102 -22.05 4.33 -10.75
N TYR A 103 -20.73 4.26 -10.65
CA TYR A 103 -19.84 4.13 -11.81
C TYR A 103 -19.35 2.71 -12.02
N LEU A 104 -18.97 2.01 -10.95
CA LEU A 104 -18.33 0.69 -11.04
C LEU A 104 -19.32 -0.44 -11.36
N LEU A 105 -20.62 -0.28 -11.10
CA LEU A 105 -21.64 -1.23 -11.58
C LEU A 105 -21.78 -1.25 -13.11
N LYS A 106 -21.23 -0.25 -13.82
CA LYS A 106 -21.27 -0.16 -15.29
C LYS A 106 -20.15 -0.95 -15.97
N VAL A 107 -19.15 -1.42 -15.23
CA VAL A 107 -18.05 -2.22 -15.81
C VAL A 107 -18.39 -3.71 -15.78
N THR A 108 -17.85 -4.49 -16.72
CA THR A 108 -18.16 -5.93 -16.86
C THR A 108 -17.13 -6.83 -16.18
N ILE A 109 -16.15 -6.25 -15.48
CA ILE A 109 -15.09 -6.96 -14.78
C ILE A 109 -15.38 -7.10 -13.29
N PRO A 110 -14.80 -8.10 -12.60
CA PRO A 110 -14.86 -8.15 -11.14
C PRO A 110 -14.25 -6.89 -10.50
N VAL A 111 -15.01 -6.29 -9.59
CA VAL A 111 -14.62 -5.12 -8.80
C VAL A 111 -14.78 -5.45 -7.32
N GLU A 112 -13.74 -5.20 -6.54
CA GLU A 112 -13.76 -5.31 -5.08
C GLU A 112 -13.50 -3.93 -4.46
N ILE A 113 -14.27 -3.56 -3.45
CA ILE A 113 -14.07 -2.31 -2.70
C ILE A 113 -13.72 -2.68 -1.25
N TYR A 114 -12.59 -2.16 -0.77
CA TYR A 114 -12.06 -2.47 0.55
C TYR A 114 -12.10 -1.26 1.48
N SER A 115 -12.68 -1.46 2.66
CA SER A 115 -12.53 -0.56 3.80
C SER A 115 -11.26 -0.89 4.59
N PHE A 116 -10.56 0.15 5.04
CA PHE A 116 -9.32 -0.02 5.77
C PHE A 116 -9.59 -0.34 7.24
N LEU A 117 -9.06 -1.46 7.71
CA LEU A 117 -9.08 -1.83 9.12
C LEU A 117 -7.67 -1.68 9.70
N PRO A 118 -7.43 -0.72 10.62
CA PRO A 118 -6.10 -0.39 11.13
C PRO A 118 -5.32 -1.57 11.74
N ASP A 119 -6.03 -2.56 12.27
CA ASP A 119 -5.45 -3.70 12.98
C ASP A 119 -5.47 -5.00 12.17
N SER A 120 -5.92 -4.94 10.90
CA SER A 120 -5.86 -6.07 9.99
C SER A 120 -4.40 -6.44 9.67
N THR A 121 -4.12 -7.74 9.60
CA THR A 121 -2.80 -8.23 9.17
C THR A 121 -2.65 -8.07 7.66
N ASP A 122 -1.45 -7.68 7.21
CA ASP A 122 -1.13 -7.61 5.78
C ASP A 122 -0.30 -8.82 5.32
N ASP A 123 -0.06 -8.93 4.00
CA ASP A 123 0.58 -10.08 3.36
C ASP A 123 2.09 -10.22 3.63
N ILE A 124 2.79 -9.17 4.06
CA ILE A 124 4.25 -9.19 4.24
C ILE A 124 4.69 -9.08 5.71
N PHE A 125 3.83 -8.57 6.59
CA PHE A 125 4.11 -8.47 8.02
C PHE A 125 4.37 -9.82 8.70
N PRO A 126 3.64 -10.92 8.41
CA PRO A 126 3.92 -12.23 9.02
C PRO A 126 5.36 -12.69 8.81
N SER A 127 5.92 -12.48 7.62
CA SER A 127 7.28 -12.88 7.30
C SER A 127 8.32 -12.00 8.03
N LEU A 128 8.07 -10.70 8.15
CA LEU A 128 8.87 -9.82 9.00
C LEU A 128 8.82 -10.27 10.47
N LYS A 129 7.61 -10.54 10.98
CA LYS A 129 7.39 -11.01 12.36
C LYS A 129 8.16 -12.28 12.65
N LEU A 130 8.10 -13.27 11.75
CA LEU A 130 8.84 -14.52 11.87
C LEU A 130 10.35 -14.30 11.88
N ALA A 131 10.89 -13.44 11.02
CA ALA A 131 12.32 -13.12 11.03
C ALA A 131 12.76 -12.54 12.37
N PHE A 132 12.00 -11.57 12.90
CA PHE A 132 12.31 -10.94 14.18
C PHE A 132 12.22 -11.89 15.38
N LEU A 133 11.33 -12.88 15.33
CA LEU A 133 11.17 -13.85 16.41
C LEU A 133 12.23 -14.97 16.40
N ASN A 134 12.77 -15.31 15.23
CA ASN A 134 13.62 -16.50 15.05
C ASN A 134 15.10 -16.19 14.74
N GLN A 135 15.47 -14.94 14.46
CA GLN A 135 16.85 -14.55 14.15
C GLN A 135 17.48 -13.74 15.28
N ASP A 136 18.79 -13.92 15.46
CA ASP A 136 19.57 -13.13 16.41
C ASP A 136 19.65 -11.65 15.99
N LYS A 137 19.77 -10.77 17.00
CA LYS A 137 19.85 -9.31 16.78
C LYS A 137 21.02 -8.91 15.87
N SER A 138 22.15 -9.63 15.92
CA SER A 138 23.32 -9.40 15.06
C SER A 138 23.00 -9.68 13.60
N GLU A 139 22.29 -10.76 13.32
CA GLU A 139 21.88 -11.13 11.96
C GLU A 139 20.81 -10.18 11.43
N LEU A 140 19.78 -9.87 12.22
CA LEU A 140 18.76 -8.87 11.84
C LEU A 140 19.40 -7.51 11.50
N LYS A 141 20.40 -7.09 12.27
CA LYS A 141 21.16 -5.87 12.01
C LYS A 141 21.91 -5.93 10.68
N LYS A 142 22.50 -7.08 10.35
CA LYS A 142 23.26 -7.29 9.10
C LYS A 142 22.34 -7.34 7.88
N VAL A 143 21.26 -8.12 7.96
CA VAL A 143 20.35 -8.37 6.83
C VAL A 143 19.38 -7.23 6.54
N ILE A 144 18.85 -6.56 7.58
CA ILE A 144 17.92 -5.43 7.43
C ILE A 144 18.68 -4.09 7.41
N GLY A 145 19.84 -4.01 8.09
CA GLY A 145 20.64 -2.79 8.14
C GLY A 145 20.08 -1.72 9.08
N ILE A 146 19.42 -2.11 10.17
CA ILE A 146 18.85 -1.20 11.19
C ILE A 146 19.62 -1.31 12.52
N SER A 147 19.51 -0.29 13.38
CA SER A 147 20.26 -0.27 14.64
C SER A 147 19.70 -1.29 15.65
N THR A 148 20.54 -1.74 16.59
CA THR A 148 20.11 -2.66 17.66
C THR A 148 18.93 -2.10 18.46
N LYS A 149 18.95 -0.80 18.76
CA LYS A 149 17.84 -0.12 19.44
C LYS A 149 16.54 -0.19 18.63
N GLN A 150 16.59 -0.03 17.30
CA GLN A 150 15.42 -0.17 16.44
C GLN A 150 14.90 -1.60 16.42
N ILE A 151 15.81 -2.59 16.40
CA ILE A 151 15.44 -4.01 16.46
C ILE A 151 14.70 -4.32 17.75
N GLU A 152 15.20 -3.82 18.88
CA GLU A 152 14.59 -4.03 20.20
C GLU A 152 13.18 -3.43 20.29
N ILE A 153 12.98 -2.22 19.76
CA ILE A 153 11.67 -1.55 19.73
C ILE A 153 10.67 -2.37 18.90
N ILE A 154 11.06 -2.80 17.69
CA ILE A 154 10.19 -3.57 16.79
C ILE A 154 9.88 -4.94 17.42
N LEU A 155 10.89 -5.65 17.94
CA LEU A 155 10.71 -6.95 18.58
C LEU A 155 9.81 -6.87 19.81
N ALA A 156 9.97 -5.86 20.65
CA ALA A 156 9.10 -5.65 21.80
C ALA A 156 7.65 -5.43 21.37
N SER A 157 7.44 -4.62 20.32
CA SER A 157 6.10 -4.33 19.77
C SER A 157 5.42 -5.57 19.16
N ILE A 158 6.20 -6.42 18.49
CA ILE A 158 5.74 -7.72 17.98
C ILE A 158 5.33 -8.64 19.14
N LYS A 159 6.16 -8.75 20.17
CA LYS A 159 5.90 -9.65 21.32
C LYS A 159 4.71 -9.20 22.16
N SER A 160 4.51 -7.89 22.29
CA SER A 160 3.33 -7.34 22.98
C SER A 160 2.07 -7.29 22.12
N ASN A 161 2.13 -7.75 20.87
CA ASN A 161 1.05 -7.62 19.87
C ASN A 161 0.51 -6.19 19.73
N SER A 162 1.37 -5.16 19.91
CA SER A 162 0.97 -3.76 19.73
C SER A 162 0.95 -3.32 18.27
N ILE A 163 1.48 -4.17 17.38
CA ILE A 163 1.42 -4.02 15.93
C ILE A 163 1.02 -5.37 15.29
N SER A 164 0.20 -5.31 14.26
CA SER A 164 -0.28 -6.49 13.50
C SER A 164 -0.01 -6.40 11.99
N ASN A 165 0.56 -5.29 11.54
CA ASN A 165 0.85 -5.01 10.12
C ASN A 165 2.05 -4.07 9.98
N MET A 166 2.50 -3.87 8.74
CA MET A 166 3.62 -3.02 8.42
C MET A 166 3.34 -1.53 8.69
N ILE A 167 2.09 -1.08 8.54
CA ILE A 167 1.68 0.30 8.88
C ILE A 167 1.94 0.58 10.37
N GLY A 168 1.76 -0.41 11.24
CA GLY A 168 2.06 -0.33 12.66
C GLY A 168 3.48 0.15 12.97
N LEU A 169 4.46 -0.16 12.11
CA LEU A 169 5.84 0.31 12.27
C LEU A 169 5.96 1.84 12.28
N GLN A 170 5.07 2.55 11.57
CA GLN A 170 5.06 4.01 11.51
C GLN A 170 4.65 4.66 12.83
N LYS A 171 3.98 3.91 13.71
CA LYS A 171 3.55 4.36 15.04
C LYS A 171 4.68 4.23 16.08
N LEU A 172 5.79 3.55 15.75
CA LEU A 172 6.83 3.22 16.71
C LEU A 172 7.82 4.38 16.92
N ARG A 173 7.80 4.96 18.12
CA ARG A 173 8.76 5.99 18.50
C ARG A 173 10.18 5.42 18.48
N GLY A 174 11.07 6.07 17.73
CA GLY A 174 12.48 5.65 17.58
C GLY A 174 12.76 4.78 16.34
N VAL A 175 11.72 4.40 15.58
CA VAL A 175 11.85 3.74 14.27
C VAL A 175 11.53 4.76 13.18
N GLY A 176 12.56 5.39 12.63
CA GLY A 176 12.40 6.43 11.61
C GLY A 176 12.11 5.89 10.21
N GLU A 177 11.71 6.78 9.29
CA GLU A 177 11.29 6.44 7.92
C GLU A 177 12.28 5.51 7.18
N LYS A 178 13.59 5.80 7.25
CA LYS A 178 14.63 4.97 6.60
C LYS A 178 14.70 3.55 7.16
N ALA A 179 14.43 3.36 8.45
CA ALA A 179 14.41 2.04 9.07
C ALA A 179 13.16 1.28 8.64
N ILE A 180 12.01 1.96 8.57
CA ILE A 180 10.76 1.40 8.07
C ILE A 180 10.95 0.94 6.62
N GLU A 181 11.48 1.79 5.74
CA GLU A 181 11.74 1.45 4.33
C GLU A 181 12.62 0.19 4.20
N LYS A 182 13.64 0.04 5.06
CA LYS A 182 14.47 -1.18 5.11
C LYS A 182 13.68 -2.41 5.53
N CYS A 183 12.78 -2.30 6.50
CA CYS A 183 11.89 -3.40 6.89
C CYS A 183 10.96 -3.82 5.74
N TYR A 184 10.42 -2.86 4.96
CA TYR A 184 9.62 -3.20 3.76
C TYR A 184 10.46 -3.90 2.69
N LYS A 185 11.66 -3.39 2.39
CA LYS A 185 12.58 -4.02 1.43
C LYS A 185 12.93 -5.45 1.84
N TYR A 186 13.16 -5.66 3.14
CA TYR A 186 13.39 -6.99 3.68
C TYR A 186 12.15 -7.89 3.51
N ALA A 187 10.98 -7.44 3.99
CA ALA A 187 9.74 -8.21 3.99
C ALA A 187 9.22 -8.55 2.58
N THR A 188 9.58 -7.76 1.57
CA THR A 188 9.21 -7.99 0.16
C THR A 188 10.28 -8.73 -0.65
N SER A 189 11.44 -9.03 -0.05
CA SER A 189 12.53 -9.70 -0.75
C SER A 189 12.24 -11.20 -0.98
N GLU A 190 12.71 -11.73 -2.11
CA GLU A 190 12.52 -13.15 -2.47
C GLU A 190 13.06 -14.13 -1.41
N ASN A 191 14.11 -13.74 -0.68
CA ASN A 191 14.70 -14.54 0.39
C ASN A 191 13.73 -14.78 1.56
N VAL A 192 12.85 -13.82 1.82
CA VAL A 192 11.85 -13.90 2.90
C VAL A 192 10.63 -14.72 2.46
N ASN A 193 10.25 -14.64 1.18
CA ASN A 193 9.20 -15.51 0.62
C ASN A 193 9.60 -17.00 0.65
N LYS A 194 10.90 -17.32 0.57
CA LYS A 194 11.39 -18.71 0.72
C LYS A 194 11.23 -19.28 2.12
N ILE A 195 11.35 -18.45 3.17
CA ILE A 195 11.08 -18.85 4.56
C ILE A 195 9.62 -19.31 4.68
N GLN A 196 8.71 -18.61 4.02
CA GLN A 196 7.29 -18.96 3.99
C GLN A 196 7.06 -20.30 3.28
N THR A 197 7.66 -20.54 2.12
CA THR A 197 7.53 -21.84 1.42
C THR A 197 8.12 -23.02 2.17
N HIS A 198 9.21 -22.85 2.93
CA HIS A 198 9.80 -23.95 3.70
C HIS A 198 9.02 -24.30 4.98
N LEU A 199 8.21 -23.38 5.51
CA LEU A 199 7.36 -23.64 6.68
C LEU A 199 6.09 -24.43 6.34
N PHE A 200 5.58 -24.30 5.11
CA PHE A 200 4.38 -24.99 4.64
C PHE A 200 4.67 -26.24 3.78
N ASN A 201 5.92 -26.48 3.40
CA ASN A 201 6.35 -27.67 2.64
C ASN A 201 7.15 -28.68 3.49
N ASN A 202 7.07 -28.58 4.82
CA ASN A 202 7.64 -29.55 5.75
C ASN A 202 6.56 -30.52 6.28
N ASP A 203 5.66 -30.97 5.39
CA ASP A 203 4.80 -32.14 5.56
C ASP A 203 4.96 -33.07 4.35
#